data_AF-A0A847AWZ9-F1
#
_entry.id   AF-A0A847AWZ9-F1
#
_cell.length_a   1.000
_cell.length_b   1.000
_cell.length_c   1.000
_cell.angle_alpha   90.00
_cell.angle_beta   90.00
_cell.angle_gamma   90.00
#
_symmetry.space_group_name_H-M   'P 1'
#
loop_
_entity.id
_entity.type
_entity.pdbx_description
1 polymer ?
#
loop_
_entity_poly.entity_id
_entity_poly.type
_entity_poly.pdbx_seq_one_letter_code
_entity_poly.pdbx_strand_id
1 'polypeptide(L)'
;MSTSKKTVWENYKFSITLIIAIVVGSIIGIIFGEKAVVLKPLGDIFLNLMFTAVTPLVFITIASAVGSMVNMKRLGKILGNMFLTFVVTGLIAAVLIIVVVKIFPPAQGVNLELQATEELQKLSFADQIVAALTVNDFNKILSRSNMLPLIVFSIIFGYCVSAVGGEDNVVSRALDALNKVMMKFISVIMLYAPIGLGAYFASLIGEFGPQLLGAYARAMAVYYPLCIAYFFIAYALYTYYAGGKEGVKSYFKEIIEPSVTSIATQSSIATLPTNLSAAQRIGVP
;
A
#
# COMPACT_ATOMS: atom_id res chain seq x y z
N MET A 1 20.36 -5.47 30.89
CA MET A 1 21.21 -6.27 29.98
C MET A 1 21.33 -5.50 28.68
N SER A 2 22.55 -5.31 28.18
CA SER A 2 23.02 -4.20 27.33
C SER A 2 22.12 -3.79 26.15
N THR A 3 21.72 -2.52 26.12
CA THR A 3 21.25 -1.79 24.93
C THR A 3 22.42 -1.61 23.95
N SER A 4 22.70 -2.66 23.17
CA SER A 4 23.58 -2.54 22.01
C SER A 4 22.96 -1.52 21.04
N LYS A 5 23.67 -0.40 20.79
CA LYS A 5 23.32 0.57 19.76
C LYS A 5 23.39 -0.16 18.41
N LYS A 6 22.26 -0.69 17.93
CA LYS A 6 22.18 -1.27 16.58
C LYS A 6 22.71 -0.25 15.58
N THR A 7 23.72 -0.65 14.84
CA THR A 7 24.43 0.24 13.90
C THR A 7 23.43 0.67 12.83
N VAL A 8 23.52 1.90 12.31
CA VAL A 8 22.70 2.40 11.18
C VAL A 8 22.57 1.32 10.09
N TRP A 9 23.69 0.67 9.76
CA TRP A 9 23.75 -0.44 8.82
C TRP A 9 22.81 -1.62 9.13
N GLU A 10 22.69 -2.05 10.39
CA GLU A 10 21.83 -3.17 10.79
C GLU A 10 20.34 -2.83 10.67
N ASN A 11 19.98 -1.55 10.82
CA ASN A 11 18.60 -1.09 10.65
C ASN A 11 18.22 -0.92 9.17
N TYR A 12 19.18 -0.56 8.30
CA TYR A 12 18.91 -0.33 6.87
C TYR A 12 19.26 -1.50 5.94
N LYS A 13 19.90 -2.57 6.45
CA LYS A 13 20.38 -3.70 5.65
C LYS A 13 19.28 -4.28 4.75
N PHE A 14 18.08 -4.50 5.30
CA PHE A 14 16.97 -5.08 4.55
C PHE A 14 16.50 -4.15 3.43
N SER A 15 16.23 -2.89 3.74
CA SER A 15 15.78 -1.88 2.76
C SER A 15 16.83 -1.64 1.66
N ILE A 16 18.11 -1.58 2.02
CA ILE A 16 19.22 -1.43 1.06
C ILE A 16 19.29 -2.66 0.15
N THR A 17 19.18 -3.87 0.70
CA THR A 17 19.19 -5.11 -0.09
C THR A 17 18.03 -5.14 -1.08
N LEU A 18 16.85 -4.70 -0.67
CA LEU A 18 15.67 -4.62 -1.52
C LEU A 18 15.87 -3.65 -2.69
N ILE A 19 16.38 -2.45 -2.40
CA ILE A 19 16.68 -1.43 -3.42
C ILE A 19 17.72 -1.97 -4.42
N ILE A 20 18.79 -2.58 -3.92
CA ILE A 20 19.83 -3.18 -4.78
C ILE A 20 19.22 -4.25 -5.68
N ALA A 21 18.39 -5.15 -5.14
CA ALA A 21 17.78 -6.21 -5.93
C ALA A 21 16.88 -5.66 -7.06
N ILE A 22 16.15 -4.59 -6.78
CA ILE A 22 15.31 -3.90 -7.77
C ILE A 22 16.15 -3.21 -8.83
N VAL A 23 17.21 -2.51 -8.44
CA VAL A 23 18.11 -1.83 -9.39
C VAL A 23 18.79 -2.86 -10.29
N VAL A 24 19.29 -3.96 -9.72
CA VAL A 24 19.90 -5.06 -10.46
C VAL A 24 18.89 -5.70 -11.42
N GLY A 25 17.68 -6.01 -10.93
CA GLY A 25 16.59 -6.51 -11.77
C GLY A 25 16.25 -5.56 -12.91
N SER A 26 16.17 -4.26 -12.61
CA SER A 26 15.89 -3.23 -13.61
C SER A 26 16.95 -3.17 -14.71
N ILE A 27 18.24 -3.23 -14.33
CA ILE A 27 19.36 -3.26 -15.27
C ILE A 27 19.29 -4.51 -16.16
N ILE A 28 18.95 -5.68 -15.57
CA ILE A 28 18.73 -6.92 -16.33
C ILE A 28 17.60 -6.72 -17.36
N GLY A 29 16.49 -6.09 -16.97
CA GLY A 29 15.39 -5.78 -17.88
C GLY A 29 15.81 -4.89 -19.05
N ILE A 30 16.66 -3.88 -18.83
CA ILE A 30 17.17 -2.99 -19.89
C ILE A 30 18.10 -3.75 -20.85
N ILE A 31 19.03 -4.55 -20.32
CA ILE A 31 20.05 -5.23 -21.13
C ILE A 31 19.45 -6.40 -21.93
N PHE A 32 18.57 -7.17 -21.31
CA PHE A 32 18.02 -8.40 -21.91
C PHE A 32 16.66 -8.19 -22.61
N GLY A 33 16.00 -7.03 -22.43
CA GLY A 33 14.71 -6.72 -23.06
C GLY A 33 13.66 -7.80 -22.78
N GLU A 34 12.90 -8.20 -23.79
CA GLU A 34 11.87 -9.24 -23.67
C GLU A 34 12.39 -10.57 -23.11
N LYS A 35 13.68 -10.91 -23.24
CA LYS A 35 14.23 -12.13 -22.65
C LYS A 35 14.20 -12.13 -21.12
N ALA A 36 14.12 -10.95 -20.49
CA ALA A 36 13.98 -10.83 -19.05
C ALA A 36 12.61 -11.31 -18.53
N VAL A 37 11.60 -11.50 -19.40
CA VAL A 37 10.29 -12.04 -19.05
C VAL A 37 10.38 -13.47 -18.49
N VAL A 38 11.47 -14.21 -18.79
CA VAL A 38 11.71 -15.54 -18.19
C VAL A 38 11.82 -15.50 -16.66
N LEU A 39 12.15 -14.35 -16.08
CA LEU A 39 12.24 -14.16 -14.63
C LEU A 39 10.87 -13.91 -13.97
N LYS A 40 9.83 -13.60 -14.75
CA LYS A 40 8.47 -13.29 -14.27
C LYS A 40 7.90 -14.30 -13.25
N PRO A 41 8.05 -15.63 -13.42
CA PRO A 41 7.53 -16.60 -12.46
C PRO A 41 8.05 -16.40 -11.03
N LEU A 42 9.30 -15.96 -10.87
CA LEU A 42 9.88 -15.70 -9.54
C LEU A 42 9.20 -14.50 -8.87
N GLY A 43 8.83 -13.49 -9.65
CA GLY A 43 8.06 -12.34 -9.19
C GLY A 43 6.61 -12.69 -8.88
N ASP A 44 5.96 -13.47 -9.76
CA ASP A 44 4.57 -13.91 -9.58
C ASP A 44 4.39 -14.75 -8.31
N ILE A 45 5.34 -15.64 -8.00
CA ILE A 45 5.33 -16.40 -6.73
C ILE A 45 5.28 -15.45 -5.54
N PHE A 46 6.15 -14.43 -5.52
CA PHE A 46 6.17 -13.45 -4.44
C PHE A 46 4.85 -12.69 -4.34
N LEU A 47 4.35 -12.17 -5.46
CA LEU A 47 3.10 -11.41 -5.49
C LEU A 47 1.90 -12.25 -5.05
N ASN A 48 1.82 -13.51 -5.48
CA ASN A 48 0.74 -14.42 -5.10
C ASN A 48 0.76 -14.74 -3.60
N LEU A 49 1.95 -15.00 -3.04
CA LEU A 49 2.12 -15.18 -1.59
C LEU A 49 1.68 -13.92 -0.82
N MET A 50 2.07 -12.74 -1.30
CA MET A 50 1.65 -11.47 -0.69
C MET A 50 0.13 -11.27 -0.79
N PHE A 51 -0.48 -11.43 -1.97
CA PHE A 51 -1.91 -11.20 -2.17
C PHE A 51 -2.79 -12.16 -1.35
N THR A 52 -2.39 -13.42 -1.23
CA THR A 52 -3.12 -14.41 -0.42
C THR A 52 -2.98 -14.15 1.08
N ALA A 53 -1.85 -13.60 1.52
CA ALA A 53 -1.63 -13.22 2.92
C ALA A 53 -2.39 -11.96 3.36
N VAL A 54 -2.65 -11.03 2.44
CA VAL A 54 -3.19 -9.71 2.78
C VAL A 54 -4.63 -9.78 3.26
N THR A 55 -5.52 -10.49 2.57
CA THR A 55 -6.94 -10.59 2.97
C THR A 55 -7.11 -11.04 4.43
N PRO A 56 -6.55 -12.17 4.88
CA PRO A 56 -6.67 -12.58 6.28
C PRO A 56 -5.98 -11.59 7.23
N LEU A 57 -4.82 -11.04 6.84
CA LEU A 57 -4.11 -10.06 7.66
C LEU A 57 -4.96 -8.81 7.92
N VAL A 58 -5.62 -8.25 6.90
CA VAL A 58 -6.51 -7.07 7.03
C VAL A 58 -7.59 -7.37 8.07
N PHE A 59 -8.28 -8.50 7.90
CA PHE A 59 -9.36 -8.90 8.79
C PHE A 59 -8.89 -9.00 10.23
N ILE A 60 -7.85 -9.80 10.46
CA ILE A 60 -7.34 -10.11 11.79
C ILE A 60 -6.79 -8.85 12.46
N THR A 61 -6.03 -8.03 11.74
CA THR A 61 -5.41 -6.82 12.31
C THR A 61 -6.47 -5.82 12.72
N ILE A 62 -7.46 -5.55 11.85
CA ILE A 62 -8.52 -4.57 12.13
C ILE A 62 -9.47 -5.09 13.21
N ALA A 63 -9.91 -6.35 13.11
CA ALA A 63 -10.77 -6.96 14.11
C ALA A 63 -10.10 -6.99 15.49
N SER A 64 -8.80 -7.35 15.55
CA SER A 64 -8.01 -7.32 16.79
C SER A 64 -7.89 -5.91 17.35
N ALA A 65 -7.57 -4.92 16.52
CA ALA A 65 -7.37 -3.54 16.96
C ALA A 65 -8.66 -2.87 17.46
N VAL A 66 -9.79 -3.17 16.82
CA VAL A 66 -11.10 -2.66 17.28
C VAL A 66 -11.59 -3.45 18.50
N GLY A 67 -11.36 -4.77 18.53
CA GLY A 67 -11.77 -5.68 19.60
C GLY A 67 -11.05 -5.44 20.93
N SER A 68 -9.78 -5.01 20.90
CA SER A 68 -9.03 -4.61 22.10
C SER A 68 -9.31 -3.16 22.54
N MET A 69 -10.02 -2.37 21.73
CA MET A 69 -10.22 -0.97 22.06
C MET A 69 -11.25 -0.81 23.18
N VAL A 70 -10.79 -0.38 24.36
CA VAL A 70 -11.64 -0.12 25.53
C VAL A 70 -12.50 1.15 25.34
N ASN A 71 -12.08 2.09 24.48
CA ASN A 71 -12.77 3.37 24.29
C ASN A 71 -13.29 3.56 22.86
N MET A 72 -14.57 3.25 22.65
CA MET A 72 -15.25 3.42 21.35
C MET A 72 -15.35 4.89 20.88
N LYS A 73 -15.40 5.86 21.80
CA LYS A 73 -15.35 7.29 21.41
C LYS A 73 -14.00 7.67 20.82
N ARG A 74 -12.92 7.03 21.28
CA ARG A 74 -11.57 7.19 20.69
C ARG A 74 -11.53 6.61 19.28
N LEU A 75 -12.11 5.43 19.06
CA LEU A 75 -12.17 4.81 17.73
C LEU A 75 -12.88 5.71 16.70
N GLY A 76 -14.05 6.25 17.07
CA GLY A 76 -14.80 7.17 16.20
C GLY A 76 -14.00 8.42 15.82
N LYS A 77 -13.22 8.99 16.77
CA LYS A 77 -12.32 10.11 16.48
C LYS A 77 -11.18 9.71 15.54
N ILE A 78 -10.61 8.52 15.70
CA ILE A 78 -9.54 8.01 14.82
C ILE A 78 -10.08 7.85 13.40
N LEU A 79 -11.20 7.14 13.23
CA LEU A 79 -11.83 6.91 11.93
C LEU A 79 -12.27 8.23 11.28
N GLY A 80 -12.85 9.15 12.05
CA GLY A 80 -13.25 10.47 11.57
C GLY A 80 -12.07 11.30 11.09
N ASN A 81 -10.98 11.38 11.88
CA ASN A 81 -9.77 12.09 11.48
C ASN A 81 -9.10 11.43 10.26
N MET A 82 -9.09 10.10 10.17
CA MET A 82 -8.56 9.37 9.02
C MET A 82 -9.35 9.69 7.75
N PHE A 83 -10.68 9.63 7.82
CA PHE A 83 -11.56 9.95 6.69
C PHE A 83 -11.38 11.39 6.22
N LEU A 84 -11.38 12.34 7.16
CA LEU A 84 -11.14 13.76 6.85
C LEU A 84 -9.78 13.96 6.20
N THR A 85 -8.74 13.31 6.74
CA THR A 85 -7.39 13.38 6.17
C THR A 85 -7.39 12.90 4.72
N PHE A 86 -7.97 11.72 4.43
CA PHE A 86 -8.02 11.16 3.08
C PHE A 86 -8.75 12.05 2.09
N VAL A 87 -9.90 12.60 2.48
CA VAL A 87 -10.67 13.52 1.63
C VAL A 87 -9.85 14.78 1.34
N VAL A 88 -9.29 15.40 2.37
CA VAL A 88 -8.51 16.64 2.22
C VAL A 88 -7.25 16.40 1.39
N THR A 89 -6.44 15.39 1.69
CA THR A 89 -5.23 15.09 0.93
C THR A 89 -5.55 14.67 -0.50
N GLY A 90 -6.64 13.92 -0.70
CA GLY A 90 -7.11 13.52 -2.02
C GLY A 90 -7.55 14.72 -2.86
N LEU A 91 -8.28 15.66 -2.28
CA LEU A 91 -8.67 16.91 -2.94
C LEU A 91 -7.45 17.77 -3.29
N ILE A 92 -6.48 17.91 -2.38
CA ILE A 92 -5.24 18.64 -2.65
C ILE A 92 -4.49 17.98 -3.81
N ALA A 93 -4.35 16.65 -3.81
CA ALA A 93 -3.69 15.92 -4.89
C ALA A 93 -4.43 16.09 -6.24
N ALA A 94 -5.76 16.03 -6.23
CA ALA A 94 -6.60 16.22 -7.41
C ALA A 94 -6.47 17.62 -8.01
N VAL A 95 -6.54 18.66 -7.18
CA VAL A 95 -6.34 20.05 -7.62
C VAL A 95 -4.93 20.23 -8.20
N LEU A 96 -3.92 19.70 -7.50
CA LEU A 96 -2.53 19.84 -7.87
C LEU A 96 -2.21 19.15 -9.21
N ILE A 97 -2.71 17.93 -9.47
CA ILE A 97 -2.53 17.28 -10.77
C ILE A 97 -3.27 18.01 -11.89
N ILE A 98 -4.49 18.52 -11.64
CA ILE A 98 -5.26 19.30 -12.64
C ILE A 98 -4.51 20.57 -13.03
N VAL A 99 -3.95 21.29 -12.06
CA VAL A 99 -3.16 22.50 -12.32
C VAL A 99 -1.93 22.18 -13.15
N VAL A 100 -1.18 21.13 -12.78
CA VAL A 100 0.06 20.76 -13.49
C VAL A 100 -0.22 20.29 -14.92
N VAL A 101 -1.25 19.48 -15.13
CA VAL A 101 -1.63 19.00 -16.47
C VAL A 101 -2.13 20.14 -17.38
N LYS A 102 -2.71 21.21 -16.81
CA LYS A 102 -3.05 22.42 -17.56
C LYS A 102 -1.81 23.21 -17.99
N ILE A 103 -0.77 23.27 -17.15
CA ILE A 103 0.48 23.99 -17.47
C ILE A 103 1.36 23.16 -18.42
N PHE A 104 1.39 21.85 -18.25
CA PHE A 104 2.16 20.90 -19.05
C PHE A 104 1.25 19.84 -19.68
N PRO A 105 0.60 20.13 -20.82
CA PRO A 105 -0.35 19.21 -21.44
C PRO A 105 0.37 17.94 -21.94
N PRO A 106 0.13 16.76 -21.33
CA PRO A 106 0.87 15.55 -21.67
C PRO A 106 0.49 15.00 -23.05
N ALA A 107 -0.71 15.34 -23.54
CA ALA A 107 -1.27 14.87 -24.81
C ALA A 107 -1.03 15.82 -26.01
N GLN A 108 -0.23 16.88 -25.84
CA GLN A 108 0.02 17.83 -26.92
C GLN A 108 0.67 17.15 -28.14
N GLY A 109 0.01 17.16 -29.31
CA GLY A 109 0.52 16.50 -30.51
C GLY A 109 0.26 14.99 -30.59
N VAL A 110 -0.61 14.44 -29.72
CA VAL A 110 -1.08 13.06 -29.78
C VAL A 110 -2.55 13.08 -30.22
N ASN A 111 -2.83 12.66 -31.46
CA ASN A 111 -4.21 12.40 -31.89
C ASN A 111 -4.63 11.03 -31.35
N LEU A 112 -5.19 11.03 -30.15
CA LEU A 112 -5.95 9.88 -29.67
C LEU A 112 -7.34 9.97 -30.30
N GLU A 113 -7.59 9.15 -31.32
CA GLU A 113 -8.96 8.79 -31.68
C GLU A 113 -9.54 8.06 -30.47
N LEU A 114 -10.19 8.81 -29.59
CA LEU A 114 -11.01 8.25 -28.54
C LEU A 114 -12.18 7.57 -29.22
N GLN A 115 -12.02 6.30 -29.60
CA GLN A 115 -13.17 5.41 -29.72
C GLN A 115 -13.83 5.48 -28.34
N ALA A 116 -14.98 6.14 -28.28
CA ALA A 116 -15.78 6.26 -27.08
C ALA A 116 -16.02 4.84 -26.57
N THR A 117 -15.17 4.40 -25.64
CA THR A 117 -15.22 3.05 -25.11
C THR A 117 -16.39 3.09 -24.16
N GLU A 118 -17.45 2.40 -24.60
CA GLU A 118 -18.62 1.92 -23.89
C GLU A 118 -19.15 2.80 -22.77
N GLU A 119 -20.42 3.21 -22.92
CA GLU A 119 -21.25 3.78 -21.87
C GLU A 119 -20.82 3.27 -20.50
N LEU A 120 -20.10 4.12 -19.74
CA LEU A 120 -19.98 3.95 -18.30
C LEU A 120 -21.40 3.75 -17.82
N GLN A 121 -21.77 2.49 -17.53
CA GLN A 121 -23.05 2.19 -16.93
C GLN A 121 -23.15 3.15 -15.76
N LYS A 122 -24.08 4.10 -15.85
CA LYS A 122 -24.35 5.07 -14.80
C LYS A 122 -24.96 4.30 -13.66
N LEU A 123 -24.15 3.52 -12.96
CA LEU A 123 -24.50 3.01 -11.66
C LEU A 123 -24.85 4.24 -10.84
N SER A 124 -26.05 4.26 -10.26
CA SER A 124 -26.46 5.38 -9.42
C SER A 124 -25.37 5.61 -8.36
N PHE A 125 -25.11 6.87 -8.01
CA PHE A 125 -24.14 7.19 -6.96
C PHE A 125 -24.43 6.40 -5.66
N ALA A 126 -25.73 6.17 -5.37
CA ALA A 126 -26.16 5.32 -4.27
C ALA A 126 -25.71 3.86 -4.42
N ASP A 127 -25.86 3.28 -5.61
CA ASP A 127 -25.45 1.88 -5.87
C ASP A 127 -23.94 1.72 -5.77
N GLN A 128 -23.17 2.74 -6.16
CA GLN A 128 -21.71 2.74 -6.03
C GLN A 128 -21.30 2.75 -4.55
N ILE A 129 -21.99 3.53 -3.72
CA ILE A 129 -21.75 3.54 -2.27
C ILE A 129 -22.05 2.17 -1.66
N VAL A 130 -23.19 1.57 -2.01
CA VAL A 130 -23.56 0.25 -1.49
C VAL A 130 -22.53 -0.79 -1.90
N ALA A 131 -22.17 -0.85 -3.18
CA ALA A 131 -21.15 -1.79 -3.69
C ALA A 131 -19.75 -1.54 -3.09
N ALA A 132 -19.43 -0.30 -2.72
CA ALA A 132 -18.18 0.03 -2.06
C ALA A 132 -18.16 -0.39 -0.59
N LEU A 133 -19.28 -0.37 0.11
CA LEU A 133 -19.34 -0.64 1.56
C LEU A 133 -19.72 -2.08 1.90
N THR A 134 -20.47 -2.77 1.04
CA THR A 134 -21.01 -4.09 1.33
C THR A 134 -20.90 -5.04 0.15
N VAL A 135 -21.06 -6.33 0.43
CA VAL A 135 -21.24 -7.38 -0.56
C VAL A 135 -22.42 -8.25 -0.14
N ASN A 136 -23.08 -8.84 -1.12
CA ASN A 136 -24.29 -9.63 -0.89
C ASN A 136 -24.02 -11.07 -0.42
N ASP A 137 -22.76 -11.51 -0.39
CA ASP A 137 -22.38 -12.88 -0.02
C ASP A 137 -21.03 -12.88 0.72
N PHE A 138 -20.88 -13.79 1.68
CA PHE A 138 -19.74 -13.85 2.60
C PHE A 138 -18.43 -14.21 1.88
N ASN A 139 -18.49 -15.11 0.89
CA ASN A 139 -17.30 -15.48 0.10
C ASN A 139 -16.67 -14.28 -0.62
N LYS A 140 -17.47 -13.30 -1.03
CA LYS A 140 -17.03 -12.09 -1.71
C LYS A 140 -16.27 -11.15 -0.77
N ILE A 141 -16.52 -11.22 0.53
CA ILE A 141 -15.78 -10.43 1.54
C ILE A 141 -14.29 -10.79 1.51
N LEU A 142 -13.96 -12.06 1.26
CA LEU A 142 -12.58 -12.54 1.19
C LEU A 142 -11.87 -12.20 -0.13
N SER A 143 -12.59 -11.61 -1.09
CA SER A 143 -11.99 -11.20 -2.37
C SER A 143 -11.13 -9.95 -2.21
N ARG A 144 -10.00 -9.94 -2.92
CA ARG A 144 -9.15 -8.75 -3.06
C ARG A 144 -9.89 -7.56 -3.68
N SER A 145 -10.86 -7.80 -4.54
CA SER A 145 -11.66 -6.75 -5.17
C SER A 145 -12.55 -6.00 -4.17
N ASN A 146 -12.85 -6.63 -3.02
CA ASN A 146 -13.80 -6.13 -2.03
C ASN A 146 -13.10 -5.81 -0.69
N MET A 147 -11.93 -5.17 -0.76
CA MET A 147 -11.17 -4.77 0.43
C MET A 147 -11.93 -3.79 1.33
N LEU A 148 -12.65 -2.81 0.76
CA LEU A 148 -13.40 -1.85 1.57
C LEU A 148 -14.56 -2.54 2.33
N PRO A 149 -15.38 -3.40 1.70
CA PRO A 149 -16.33 -4.24 2.42
C PRO A 149 -15.70 -5.12 3.51
N LEU A 150 -14.53 -5.71 3.25
CA LEU A 150 -13.78 -6.47 4.25
C LEU A 150 -13.40 -5.61 5.47
N ILE A 151 -12.92 -4.39 5.25
CA ILE A 151 -12.58 -3.46 6.32
C ILE A 151 -13.82 -3.13 7.16
N VAL A 152 -14.94 -2.79 6.52
CA VAL A 152 -16.21 -2.49 7.21
C VAL A 152 -16.67 -3.68 8.04
N PHE A 153 -16.65 -4.89 7.46
CA PHE A 153 -16.98 -6.12 8.17
C PHE A 153 -16.06 -6.36 9.38
N SER A 154 -14.76 -6.14 9.22
CA SER A 154 -13.76 -6.34 10.29
C SER A 154 -13.97 -5.37 11.46
N ILE A 155 -14.34 -4.11 11.17
CA ILE A 155 -14.65 -3.11 12.19
C ILE A 155 -15.90 -3.51 12.98
N ILE A 156 -16.98 -3.92 12.28
CA ILE A 156 -18.22 -4.36 12.94
C ILE A 156 -17.95 -5.61 13.79
N PHE A 157 -17.20 -6.58 13.26
CA PHE A 157 -16.84 -7.78 13.99
C PHE A 157 -16.01 -7.46 15.25
N GLY A 158 -14.97 -6.63 15.12
CA GLY A 158 -14.18 -6.18 16.26
C GLY A 158 -15.01 -5.41 17.29
N TYR A 159 -15.96 -4.57 16.84
CA TYR A 159 -16.89 -3.88 17.73
C TYR A 159 -17.75 -4.88 18.53
N CYS A 160 -18.29 -5.91 17.89
CA CYS A 160 -19.03 -6.97 18.57
C CYS A 160 -18.16 -7.73 19.59
N VAL A 161 -16.91 -8.04 19.24
CA VAL A 161 -15.96 -8.69 20.18
C VAL A 161 -15.73 -7.82 21.42
N SER A 162 -15.53 -6.51 21.23
CA SER A 162 -15.36 -5.55 22.31
C SER A 162 -16.61 -5.42 23.17
N ALA A 163 -17.80 -5.34 22.55
CA ALA A 163 -19.07 -5.17 23.24
C ALA A 163 -19.49 -6.38 24.10
N VAL A 164 -19.10 -7.61 23.72
CA VAL A 164 -19.47 -8.84 24.44
C VAL A 164 -18.59 -9.07 25.68
N GLY A 165 -17.36 -8.56 25.71
CA GLY A 165 -16.47 -8.78 26.86
C GLY A 165 -15.07 -8.19 26.75
N GLY A 166 -14.81 -7.30 25.80
CA GLY A 166 -13.54 -6.57 25.68
C GLY A 166 -12.31 -7.47 25.56
N GLU A 167 -11.21 -7.04 26.19
CA GLU A 167 -9.92 -7.76 26.22
C GLU A 167 -9.99 -9.10 27.00
N ASP A 168 -10.97 -9.27 27.88
CA ASP A 168 -11.14 -10.47 28.70
C ASP A 168 -11.84 -11.62 27.95
N ASN A 169 -12.39 -11.33 26.77
CA ASN A 169 -12.98 -12.32 25.87
C ASN A 169 -11.90 -13.22 25.21
N VAL A 170 -12.14 -14.53 25.19
CA VAL A 170 -11.29 -15.54 24.50
C VAL A 170 -11.06 -15.18 23.03
N VAL A 171 -12.09 -14.67 22.34
CA VAL A 171 -12.00 -14.26 20.93
C VAL A 171 -11.04 -13.08 20.76
N SER A 172 -11.05 -12.11 21.68
CA SER A 172 -10.12 -10.96 21.64
C SER A 172 -8.66 -11.42 21.77
N ARG A 173 -8.38 -12.31 22.75
CA ARG A 173 -7.04 -12.91 22.91
C ARG A 173 -6.63 -13.77 21.71
N ALA A 174 -7.57 -14.50 21.12
CA ALA A 174 -7.30 -15.30 19.92
C ALA A 174 -6.95 -14.41 18.72
N LEU A 175 -7.65 -13.29 18.53
CA LEU A 175 -7.35 -12.31 17.49
C LEU A 175 -5.97 -11.68 17.66
N ASP A 176 -5.58 -11.31 18.90
CA ASP A 176 -4.24 -10.76 19.16
C ASP A 176 -3.13 -11.79 18.90
N ALA A 177 -3.32 -13.03 19.35
CA ALA A 177 -2.38 -14.11 19.07
C ALA A 177 -2.27 -14.37 17.56
N LEU A 178 -3.39 -14.39 16.84
CA LEU A 178 -3.42 -14.60 15.41
C LEU A 178 -2.80 -13.43 14.65
N ASN A 179 -2.98 -12.19 15.10
CA ASN A 179 -2.31 -11.02 14.56
C ASN A 179 -0.78 -11.17 14.63
N LYS A 180 -0.24 -11.58 15.78
CA LYS A 180 1.20 -11.87 15.95
C LYS A 180 1.68 -12.96 14.98
N VAL A 181 0.90 -14.03 14.81
CA VAL A 181 1.20 -15.10 13.84
C VAL A 181 1.22 -14.56 12.42
N MET A 182 0.23 -13.76 12.04
CA MET A 182 0.15 -13.16 10.70
C MET A 182 1.31 -12.21 10.43
N MET A 183 1.69 -11.37 11.40
CA MET A 183 2.87 -10.50 11.27
C MET A 183 4.16 -11.32 11.08
N LYS A 184 4.30 -12.46 11.78
CA LYS A 184 5.42 -13.37 11.57
C LYS A 184 5.37 -14.06 10.21
N PHE A 185 4.19 -14.48 9.76
CA PHE A 185 3.96 -15.08 8.44
C PHE A 185 4.40 -14.13 7.32
N ILE A 186 3.99 -12.86 7.40
CA ILE A 186 4.45 -11.81 6.48
C ILE A 186 5.97 -11.66 6.52
N SER A 187 6.56 -11.62 7.71
CA SER A 187 8.01 -11.50 7.86
C SER A 187 8.77 -12.64 7.17
N VAL A 188 8.20 -13.84 7.11
CA VAL A 188 8.77 -14.99 6.39
C VAL A 188 8.67 -14.79 4.88
N ILE A 189 7.53 -14.36 4.36
CA ILE A 189 7.37 -14.06 2.92
C ILE A 189 8.35 -12.96 2.49
N MET A 190 8.56 -11.95 3.34
CA MET A 190 9.48 -10.84 3.06
C MET A 190 10.95 -11.27 2.92
N LEU A 191 11.35 -12.45 3.40
CA LEU A 191 12.69 -12.99 3.15
C LEU A 191 12.92 -13.26 1.65
N TYR A 192 11.86 -13.59 0.92
CA TYR A 192 11.90 -13.84 -0.53
C TYR A 192 11.74 -12.54 -1.35
N ALA A 193 11.35 -11.42 -0.72
CA ALA A 193 11.09 -10.16 -1.41
C ALA A 193 12.24 -9.67 -2.30
N PRO A 194 13.53 -9.73 -1.92
CA PRO A 194 14.61 -9.29 -2.81
C PRO A 194 14.63 -10.04 -4.14
N ILE A 195 14.44 -11.36 -4.11
CA ILE A 195 14.45 -12.21 -5.30
C ILE A 195 13.19 -11.95 -6.14
N GLY A 196 12.03 -11.98 -5.49
CA GLY A 196 10.74 -11.76 -6.15
C GLY A 196 10.64 -10.39 -6.81
N LEU A 197 10.98 -9.32 -6.09
CA LEU A 197 10.92 -7.96 -6.63
C LEU A 197 11.98 -7.72 -7.72
N GLY A 198 13.22 -8.20 -7.54
CA GLY A 198 14.25 -8.08 -8.58
C GLY A 198 13.83 -8.75 -9.88
N ALA A 199 13.31 -9.98 -9.81
CA ALA A 199 12.81 -10.71 -10.96
C ALA A 199 11.57 -10.05 -11.61
N TYR A 200 10.65 -9.53 -10.78
CA TYR A 200 9.50 -8.78 -11.26
C TYR A 200 9.93 -7.54 -12.06
N PHE A 201 10.81 -6.70 -11.52
CA PHE A 201 11.28 -5.49 -12.23
C PHE A 201 12.08 -5.81 -13.49
N ALA A 202 12.84 -6.91 -13.50
CA ALA A 202 13.50 -7.35 -14.72
C ALA A 202 12.48 -7.66 -15.83
N SER A 203 11.42 -8.39 -15.51
CA SER A 203 10.35 -8.70 -16.48
C SER A 203 9.54 -7.46 -16.87
N LEU A 204 9.20 -6.59 -15.91
CA LEU A 204 8.42 -5.38 -16.15
C LEU A 204 9.14 -4.41 -17.09
N ILE A 205 10.44 -4.17 -16.86
CA ILE A 205 11.22 -3.28 -17.73
C ILE A 205 11.51 -3.93 -19.08
N GLY A 206 11.74 -5.25 -19.10
CA GLY A 206 11.93 -5.99 -20.34
C GLY A 206 10.72 -5.98 -21.27
N GLU A 207 9.52 -6.11 -20.71
CA GLU A 207 8.24 -6.16 -21.45
C GLU A 207 7.73 -4.76 -21.83
N PHE A 208 7.75 -3.81 -20.89
CA PHE A 208 7.11 -2.49 -21.07
C PHE A 208 8.09 -1.36 -21.39
N GLY A 209 9.40 -1.54 -21.16
CA GLY A 209 10.43 -0.51 -21.34
C GLY A 209 10.40 0.20 -22.70
N PRO A 210 10.30 -0.51 -23.84
CA PRO A 210 10.23 0.11 -25.17
C PRO A 210 8.95 0.95 -25.39
N GLN A 211 7.83 0.57 -24.76
CA GLN A 211 6.55 1.26 -24.91
C GLN A 211 6.50 2.59 -24.14
N LEU A 212 7.43 2.81 -23.21
CA LEU A 212 7.56 4.05 -22.45
C LEU A 212 8.10 5.22 -23.29
N LEU A 213 8.72 4.99 -24.46
CA LEU A 213 9.53 5.99 -25.18
C LEU A 213 8.75 7.10 -25.93
N GLY A 214 7.41 7.00 -26.04
CA GLY A 214 6.57 7.92 -26.82
C GLY A 214 5.77 8.97 -26.02
N ALA A 215 4.49 9.17 -26.38
CA ALA A 215 3.55 10.04 -25.66
C ALA A 215 3.44 9.71 -24.15
N TYR A 216 3.58 8.43 -23.80
CA TYR A 216 3.65 7.96 -22.43
C TYR A 216 4.85 8.54 -21.68
N ALA A 217 6.03 8.67 -22.31
CA ALA A 217 7.19 9.32 -21.68
C ALA A 217 6.89 10.76 -21.28
N ARG A 218 6.15 11.52 -22.10
CA ARG A 218 5.81 12.91 -21.77
C ARG A 218 4.83 13.00 -20.60
N ALA A 219 3.81 12.14 -20.59
CA ALA A 219 2.89 12.02 -19.46
C ALA A 219 3.62 11.61 -18.16
N MET A 220 4.52 10.63 -18.26
CA MET A 220 5.35 10.17 -17.14
C MET A 220 6.34 11.23 -16.66
N ALA A 221 6.95 11.99 -17.57
CA ALA A 221 7.87 13.07 -17.24
C ALA A 221 7.20 14.22 -16.48
N VAL A 222 5.89 14.42 -16.65
CA VAL A 222 5.11 15.37 -15.85
C VAL A 222 4.63 14.72 -14.54
N TYR A 223 4.14 13.48 -14.62
CA TYR A 223 3.52 12.78 -13.49
C TYR A 223 4.52 12.36 -12.40
N TYR A 224 5.63 11.72 -12.76
CA TYR A 224 6.56 11.17 -11.76
C TYR A 224 7.28 12.24 -10.93
N PRO A 225 7.84 13.33 -11.51
CA PRO A 225 8.43 14.40 -10.71
C PRO A 225 7.42 15.05 -9.77
N LEU A 226 6.17 15.20 -10.23
CA LEU A 226 5.09 15.71 -9.40
C LEU A 226 4.76 14.78 -8.23
N CYS A 227 4.63 13.47 -8.49
CA CYS A 227 4.38 12.48 -7.43
C CYS A 227 5.54 12.41 -6.44
N ILE A 228 6.79 12.48 -6.90
CA ILE A 228 7.98 12.51 -6.05
C ILE A 228 7.98 13.78 -5.19
N ALA A 229 7.77 14.95 -5.81
CA ALA A 229 7.70 16.22 -5.08
C ALA A 229 6.55 16.22 -4.06
N TYR A 230 5.36 15.76 -4.45
CA TYR A 230 4.21 15.62 -3.56
C TYR A 230 4.53 14.64 -2.41
N PHE A 231 5.15 13.50 -2.70
CA PHE A 231 5.54 12.52 -1.69
C PHE A 231 6.47 13.14 -0.65
N PHE A 232 7.55 13.80 -1.07
CA PHE A 232 8.49 14.40 -0.11
C PHE A 232 7.89 15.60 0.62
N ILE A 233 7.20 16.50 -0.08
CA ILE A 233 6.69 17.75 0.50
C ILE A 233 5.47 17.49 1.38
N ALA A 234 4.44 16.84 0.84
CA ALA A 234 3.17 16.66 1.56
C ALA A 234 3.36 15.76 2.79
N TYR A 235 4.09 14.65 2.66
CA TYR A 235 4.31 13.76 3.80
C TYR A 235 5.30 14.35 4.80
N ALA A 236 6.30 15.15 4.40
CA ALA A 236 7.12 15.91 5.35
C ALA A 236 6.28 16.92 6.14
N LEU A 237 5.43 17.70 5.47
CA LEU A 237 4.54 18.65 6.14
C LEU A 237 3.55 17.96 7.08
N TYR A 238 2.95 16.86 6.63
CA TYR A 238 1.98 16.10 7.43
C TYR A 238 2.62 15.48 8.67
N THR A 239 3.78 14.84 8.51
CA THR A 239 4.50 14.20 9.63
C THR A 239 5.13 15.23 10.57
N TYR A 240 5.51 16.39 10.05
CA TYR A 240 5.95 17.53 10.86
C TYR A 240 4.81 18.10 11.71
N TYR A 241 3.61 18.26 11.12
CA TYR A 241 2.42 18.67 11.87
C TYR A 241 2.05 17.66 12.96
N ALA A 242 2.19 16.36 12.68
CA ALA A 242 1.83 15.30 13.62
C ALA A 242 2.83 15.09 14.77
N GLY A 243 4.14 15.20 14.51
CA GLY A 243 5.18 14.83 15.48
C GLY A 243 6.48 15.64 15.39
N GLY A 244 6.43 16.82 14.77
CA GLY A 244 7.60 17.68 14.60
C GLY A 244 8.73 17.02 13.80
N LYS A 245 9.97 17.42 14.10
CA LYS A 245 11.17 16.91 13.38
C LYS A 245 11.39 15.41 13.59
N GLU A 246 11.03 14.88 14.75
CA GLU A 246 11.17 13.45 15.04
C GLU A 246 10.16 12.60 14.29
N GLY A 247 8.93 13.09 14.11
CA GLY A 247 7.91 12.46 13.28
C GLY A 247 8.35 12.33 11.83
N VAL A 248 8.88 13.41 11.24
CA VAL A 248 9.44 13.40 9.87
C VAL A 248 10.55 12.37 9.74
N LYS A 249 11.52 12.39 10.67
CA LYS A 249 12.67 11.48 10.63
C LYS A 249 12.23 10.02 10.75
N SER A 250 11.29 9.72 11.64
CA SER A 250 10.80 8.36 11.88
C SER A 250 9.99 7.85 10.68
N TYR A 251 9.14 8.69 10.09
CA TYR A 251 8.38 8.33 8.90
C TYR A 251 9.30 8.01 7.72
N PHE A 252 10.18 8.94 7.32
CA PHE A 252 11.05 8.74 6.15
C PHE A 252 12.07 7.61 6.35
N LYS A 253 12.38 7.26 7.61
CA LYS A 253 13.19 6.10 7.93
C LYS A 253 12.47 4.78 7.62
N GLU A 254 11.20 4.66 7.96
CA GLU A 254 10.47 3.39 7.92
C GLU A 254 9.63 3.21 6.64
N ILE A 255 9.30 4.29 5.92
CA ILE A 255 8.46 4.26 4.71
C ILE A 255 9.15 3.62 3.49
N ILE A 256 10.48 3.49 3.49
CA ILE A 256 11.25 3.02 2.32
C ILE A 256 10.79 1.63 1.88
N GLU A 257 10.69 0.68 2.81
CA GLU A 257 10.27 -0.69 2.51
C GLU A 257 8.84 -0.75 1.92
N PRO A 258 7.82 -0.10 2.54
CA PRO A 258 6.50 0.06 1.93
C PRO A 258 6.51 0.73 0.56
N SER A 259 7.17 1.88 0.40
CA SER A 259 7.20 2.63 -0.87
C SER A 259 7.85 1.82 -1.99
N VAL A 260 8.95 1.14 -1.69
CA VAL A 260 9.63 0.29 -2.68
C VAL A 260 8.74 -0.89 -3.06
N THR A 261 8.10 -1.52 -2.07
CA THR A 261 7.13 -2.60 -2.33
C THR A 261 5.96 -2.10 -3.16
N SER A 262 5.41 -0.92 -2.89
CA SER A 262 4.26 -0.39 -3.66
C SER A 262 4.60 -0.05 -5.09
N ILE A 263 5.77 0.53 -5.33
CA ILE A 263 6.27 0.79 -6.69
C ILE A 263 6.47 -0.55 -7.41
N ALA A 264 7.00 -1.54 -6.70
CA ALA A 264 7.24 -2.87 -7.25
C ALA A 264 5.95 -3.59 -7.59
N THR A 265 5.02 -3.70 -6.65
CA THR A 265 3.83 -4.53 -6.82
C THR A 265 2.69 -3.80 -7.51
N GLN A 266 2.83 -2.48 -7.72
CA GLN A 266 1.79 -1.57 -8.23
C GLN A 266 0.43 -1.78 -7.53
N SER A 267 0.48 -2.12 -6.24
CA SER A 267 -0.68 -2.58 -5.48
C SER A 267 -0.58 -2.15 -4.04
N SER A 268 -1.49 -1.26 -3.64
CA SER A 268 -1.65 -0.83 -2.24
C SER A 268 -1.94 -2.02 -1.31
N ILE A 269 -2.60 -3.05 -1.84
CA ILE A 269 -2.96 -4.26 -1.09
C ILE A 269 -1.71 -5.11 -0.82
N ALA A 270 -0.86 -5.37 -1.83
CA ALA A 270 0.40 -6.08 -1.59
C ALA A 270 1.37 -5.29 -0.69
N THR A 271 1.19 -3.98 -0.60
CA THR A 271 2.02 -3.12 0.28
C THR A 271 1.50 -3.08 1.71
N LEU A 272 0.25 -3.47 1.95
CA LEU A 272 -0.33 -3.36 3.30
C LEU A 272 0.51 -4.04 4.39
N PRO A 273 1.09 -5.23 4.18
CA PRO A 273 1.84 -5.90 5.24
C PRO A 273 3.16 -5.20 5.57
N THR A 274 3.88 -4.69 4.57
CA THR A 274 5.09 -3.91 4.76
C THR A 274 4.76 -2.57 5.42
N ASN A 275 3.62 -1.96 5.05
CA ASN A 275 3.13 -0.73 5.65
C ASN A 275 2.73 -0.90 7.13
N LEU A 276 2.05 -2.00 7.48
CA LEU A 276 1.73 -2.34 8.88
C LEU A 276 2.98 -2.60 9.71
N SER A 277 3.96 -3.30 9.14
CA SER A 277 5.26 -3.54 9.80
C SER A 277 6.02 -2.22 10.04
N ALA A 278 6.02 -1.32 9.05
CA ALA A 278 6.60 0.02 9.20
C ALA A 278 5.86 0.86 10.26
N ALA A 279 4.53 0.83 10.29
CA ALA A 279 3.72 1.54 11.28
C ALA A 279 4.04 1.08 12.72
N GLN A 280 4.19 -0.23 12.94
CA GLN A 280 4.62 -0.76 14.24
C GLN A 280 6.02 -0.29 14.64
N ARG A 281 6.98 -0.23 13.70
CA ARG A 281 8.35 0.27 13.97
C ARG A 281 8.39 1.77 14.26
N ILE A 282 7.45 2.54 13.70
CA ILE A 282 7.24 3.97 14.03
C ILE A 282 6.65 4.14 15.45
N GLY A 283 6.01 3.11 15.99
CA GLY A 283 5.36 3.15 17.31
C GLY A 283 3.88 3.51 17.25
N VAL A 284 3.22 3.31 16.10
CA VAL A 284 1.77 3.40 16.00
C VAL A 284 1.16 2.19 16.74
N PRO A 285 0.25 2.41 17.71
CA PRO A 285 -0.34 1.36 18.53
C PRO A 285 -1.28 0.43 17.74
#